data_AF-A0ABD1FQ65-F1
#
_entry.id   AF-A0ABD1FQ65-F1
#
_cell.length_a   1.000
_cell.length_b   1.000
_cell.length_c   1.000
_cell.angle_alpha   90.00
_cell.angle_beta   90.00
_cell.angle_gamma   90.00
#
_symmetry.space_group_name_H-M   'P 1'
#
loop_
_entity.id
_entity.type
_entity.pdbx_description
1 polymer ?
#
loop_
_entity_poly.entity_id
_entity_poly.type
_entity_poly.pdbx_seq_one_letter_code
_entity_poly.pdbx_strand_id
1 'polypeptide(L)'
;MKQWYIVSKILAEEAAFKFAQENGIDLVVMNPGLVIGPLLHPTLNETSKCFLTLISQGKYSNATPGGNFIYVDVRDVANAHILAFENSLANGRYCVVAQVLICSQVLQILRQLYPTANFPI
;
A
#
# COMPACT_ATOMS: atom_id res chain seq x y z
N MET A 1 3.66 -13.58 16.08
CA MET A 1 4.58 -13.66 14.93
C MET A 1 5.46 -12.41 14.95
N LYS A 2 6.77 -12.50 14.69
CA LYS A 2 7.69 -11.34 14.75
C LYS A 2 7.49 -10.45 13.52
N GLN A 3 7.37 -9.13 13.70
CA GLN A 3 7.05 -8.16 12.62
C GLN A 3 8.31 -7.61 11.92
N TRP A 4 9.18 -8.50 11.45
CA TRP A 4 10.51 -8.12 10.93
C TRP A 4 10.47 -7.19 9.71
N TYR A 5 9.47 -7.34 8.85
CA TYR A 5 9.27 -6.42 7.72
C TYR A 5 8.98 -4.99 8.17
N ILE A 6 8.14 -4.81 9.19
CA ILE A 6 7.80 -3.48 9.71
C ILE A 6 9.04 -2.84 10.34
N VAL A 7 9.77 -3.62 11.15
CA VAL A 7 11.02 -3.16 11.76
C VAL A 7 12.05 -2.77 10.70
N SER A 8 12.22 -3.58 9.65
CA SER A 8 13.19 -3.25 8.59
C SER A 8 12.81 -1.98 7.82
N LYS A 9 11.52 -1.73 7.58
CA LYS A 9 11.05 -0.49 6.95
C LYS A 9 11.25 0.75 7.82
N ILE A 10 11.00 0.65 9.13
CA ILE A 10 11.26 1.74 10.08
C ILE A 10 12.75 2.08 10.09
N LEU A 11 13.62 1.09 10.30
CA LEU A 11 15.06 1.31 10.39
C LEU A 11 15.66 1.84 9.08
N ALA A 12 15.15 1.40 7.92
CA ALA A 12 15.62 1.90 6.62
C ALA A 12 15.25 3.38 6.41
N GLU A 13 14.05 3.80 6.82
CA GLU A 13 13.63 5.20 6.69
C GLU A 13 14.42 6.11 7.65
N GLU A 14 14.63 5.69 8.90
CA GLU A 14 15.48 6.40 9.86
C GLU A 14 16.91 6.58 9.34
N ALA A 15 17.49 5.53 8.75
CA ALA A 15 18.81 5.60 8.14
C ALA A 15 18.85 6.55 6.93
N ALA A 16 17.81 6.57 6.09
CA ALA A 16 17.71 7.46 4.94
C ALA A 16 17.65 8.93 5.36
N PHE A 17 16.82 9.28 6.36
CA PHE A 17 16.75 10.64 6.90
C PHE A 17 18.07 11.10 7.50
N LYS A 18 18.72 10.24 8.30
CA LYS A 18 20.03 10.54 8.87
C LYS A 18 21.06 10.82 7.79
N PHE A 19 21.16 9.94 6.79
CA PHE A 19 22.10 10.10 5.69
C PHE A 19 21.83 11.37 4.89
N ALA A 20 20.56 11.67 4.59
CA ALA A 20 20.19 12.87 3.84
C ALA A 20 20.59 14.15 4.58
N GLN A 21 20.33 14.21 5.89
CA GLN A 21 20.74 15.33 6.74
C GLN A 21 22.27 15.50 6.78
N GLU A 22 23.02 14.41 6.95
CA GLU A 22 24.49 14.43 7.03
C GLU A 22 25.16 14.83 5.70
N ASN A 23 24.46 14.67 4.57
CA ASN A 23 25.01 14.90 3.23
C ASN A 23 24.35 16.05 2.47
N GLY A 24 23.46 16.83 3.11
CA GLY A 24 22.79 17.96 2.47
C GLY A 24 21.87 17.57 1.30
N ILE A 25 21.25 16.39 1.37
CA ILE A 25 20.30 15.89 0.37
C ILE A 25 18.89 16.31 0.82
N ASP A 26 18.13 16.93 -0.08
CA ASP A 26 16.70 17.17 0.12
C ASP A 26 15.91 15.87 -0.10
N LEU A 27 15.27 15.37 0.95
CA LEU A 27 14.61 14.07 0.98
C LEU A 27 13.12 14.23 1.35
N VAL A 28 12.27 13.67 0.48
CA VAL A 28 10.85 13.48 0.72
C VAL A 28 10.52 11.99 0.64
N VAL A 29 9.71 11.48 1.58
CA VAL A 29 9.36 10.06 1.66
C VAL A 29 7.86 9.85 1.47
N MET A 30 7.51 8.95 0.57
CA MET A 30 6.14 8.46 0.38
C MET A 30 5.94 7.15 1.14
N ASN A 31 4.91 7.11 1.99
CA ASN A 31 4.56 5.96 2.82
C ASN A 31 3.20 5.39 2.40
N PRO A 32 3.15 4.51 1.38
CA PRO A 32 1.90 3.94 0.91
C PRO A 32 1.38 2.81 1.81
N GLY A 33 0.07 2.58 1.75
CA GLY A 33 -0.55 1.36 2.26
C GLY A 33 -0.38 0.15 1.31
N LEU A 34 -1.38 -0.72 1.28
CA LEU A 34 -1.54 -1.78 0.28
C LEU A 34 -1.86 -1.19 -1.09
N VAL A 35 -0.83 -1.17 -1.93
CA VAL A 35 -0.91 -0.67 -3.30
C VAL A 35 -1.59 -1.72 -4.20
N ILE A 36 -2.74 -1.37 -4.77
CA ILE A 36 -3.46 -2.18 -5.77
C ILE A 36 -3.67 -1.36 -7.05
N GLY A 37 -4.02 -2.01 -8.15
CA GLY A 37 -4.36 -1.31 -9.39
C GLY A 37 -3.99 -2.11 -10.65
N PRO A 38 -4.06 -1.46 -11.82
CA PRO A 38 -3.71 -2.10 -13.08
C PRO A 38 -2.28 -2.61 -13.11
N LEU A 39 -2.07 -3.82 -13.63
CA LEU A 39 -0.75 -4.43 -13.78
C LEU A 39 -0.13 -4.04 -15.12
N LEU A 40 1.12 -3.59 -15.11
CA LEU A 40 1.89 -3.31 -16.33
C LEU A 40 2.61 -4.55 -16.89
N HIS A 41 2.73 -5.62 -16.09
CA HIS A 41 3.39 -6.87 -16.45
C HIS A 41 2.62 -8.05 -15.85
N PRO A 42 2.71 -9.27 -16.41
CA PRO A 42 1.92 -10.43 -15.99
C PRO A 42 2.46 -11.08 -14.71
N THR A 43 2.91 -10.30 -13.73
CA THR A 43 3.38 -10.79 -12.43
C THR A 43 2.76 -9.97 -11.32
N LEU A 44 2.33 -10.66 -10.26
CA LEU A 44 1.74 -10.02 -9.10
C LEU A 44 2.83 -9.61 -8.12
N ASN A 45 2.77 -8.38 -7.64
CA ASN A 45 3.47 -7.97 -6.42
C ASN A 45 2.78 -8.59 -5.19
N GLU A 46 3.42 -8.47 -4.02
CA GLU A 46 2.88 -9.05 -2.79
C GLU A 46 1.49 -8.51 -2.43
N THR A 47 1.24 -7.21 -2.59
CA THR A 47 -0.06 -6.60 -2.27
C THR A 47 -1.18 -7.08 -3.20
N SER A 48 -0.89 -7.28 -4.49
CA SER A 48 -1.85 -7.85 -5.45
C SER A 48 -2.07 -9.34 -5.23
N LYS A 49 -1.05 -10.11 -4.84
CA LYS A 49 -1.23 -11.50 -4.40
C LYS A 49 -2.15 -11.56 -3.19
N CYS A 50 -1.96 -10.67 -2.22
CA CYS A 50 -2.83 -10.61 -1.07
C CYS A 50 -4.28 -10.28 -1.44
N PHE A 51 -4.51 -9.35 -2.37
CA PHE A 51 -5.84 -9.07 -2.91
C PHE A 51 -6.43 -10.28 -3.66
N LEU A 52 -5.62 -10.99 -4.45
CA LEU A 52 -6.05 -12.23 -5.12
C LEU A 52 -6.48 -13.31 -4.12
N THR A 53 -5.73 -13.49 -3.03
CA THR A 53 -6.11 -14.43 -1.95
C THR A 53 -7.45 -14.03 -1.32
N LEU A 54 -7.68 -12.74 -1.08
CA LEU A 54 -8.96 -12.25 -0.57
C LEU A 54 -10.12 -12.61 -1.49
N ILE A 55 -10.02 -12.32 -2.79
CA ILE A 55 -11.12 -12.57 -3.73
C ILE A 55 -11.36 -14.06 -4.00
N SER A 56 -10.32 -14.89 -3.87
CA SER A 56 -10.42 -16.34 -4.14
C SER A 56 -10.82 -17.16 -2.91
N GLN A 57 -10.42 -16.75 -1.71
CA GLN A 57 -10.59 -17.53 -0.48
C GLN A 57 -11.45 -16.84 0.58
N GLY A 58 -11.78 -15.56 0.42
CA GLY A 58 -12.61 -14.78 1.36
C GLY A 58 -11.88 -14.47 2.66
N LYS A 59 -10.59 -14.79 2.70
CA LYS A 59 -9.73 -14.69 3.86
C LYS A 59 -8.41 -14.10 3.42
N TYR A 60 -7.79 -13.41 4.36
CA TYR A 60 -6.43 -12.92 4.20
C TYR A 60 -5.44 -13.87 4.87
N SER A 61 -4.27 -14.02 4.27
CA SER A 61 -3.10 -14.60 4.94
C SER A 61 -2.52 -13.55 5.89
N ASN A 62 -2.67 -13.72 7.22
CA ASN A 62 -1.91 -13.18 8.38
C ASN A 62 -1.14 -11.83 8.33
N ALA A 63 -1.29 -10.99 7.31
CA ALA A 63 -0.38 -9.88 7.00
C ALA A 63 -0.75 -8.58 7.72
N THR A 64 -2.01 -8.44 8.16
CA THR A 64 -2.48 -7.25 8.88
C THR A 64 -3.12 -7.65 10.21
N PRO A 65 -2.53 -7.25 11.36
CA PRO A 65 -3.17 -7.39 12.66
C PRO A 65 -4.50 -6.62 12.66
N GLY A 66 -5.61 -7.29 12.98
CA GLY A 66 -6.93 -6.67 13.12
C GLY A 66 -7.82 -6.65 11.86
N GLY A 67 -7.37 -7.20 10.72
CA GLY A 67 -8.23 -7.38 9.54
C GLY A 67 -8.61 -6.10 8.79
N ASN A 68 -7.97 -4.97 9.12
CA ASN A 68 -8.09 -3.70 8.41
C ASN A 68 -7.03 -3.62 7.30
N PHE A 69 -7.43 -3.12 6.14
CA PHE A 69 -6.60 -2.98 4.96
C PHE A 69 -6.56 -1.53 4.53
N ILE A 70 -5.35 -1.01 4.42
CA ILE A 70 -5.09 0.39 4.12
C ILE A 70 -4.81 0.47 2.62
N TYR A 71 -5.82 0.68 1.78
CA TYR A 71 -5.67 0.63 0.32
C TYR A 71 -5.23 1.95 -0.30
N VAL A 72 -4.51 1.85 -1.41
CA VAL A 72 -4.23 2.97 -2.32
C VAL A 72 -4.05 2.46 -3.76
N ASP A 73 -4.44 3.27 -4.75
CA ASP A 73 -4.22 2.94 -6.16
C ASP A 73 -2.75 3.20 -6.54
N VAL A 74 -2.15 2.30 -7.33
CA VAL A 74 -0.77 2.43 -7.83
C VAL A 74 -0.52 3.73 -8.59
N ARG A 75 -1.54 4.26 -9.29
CA ARG A 75 -1.46 5.52 -10.02
C ARG A 75 -1.41 6.71 -9.07
N ASP A 76 -2.13 6.66 -7.96
CA ASP A 76 -2.08 7.71 -6.93
C ASP A 76 -0.70 7.73 -6.25
N VAL A 77 -0.12 6.55 -5.99
CA VAL A 77 1.25 6.45 -5.47
C VAL A 77 2.25 7.03 -6.47
N ALA A 78 2.14 6.71 -7.76
CA ALA A 78 3.02 7.27 -8.78
C ALA A 78 2.89 8.80 -8.87
N ASN A 79 1.65 9.32 -8.91
CA ASN A 79 1.39 10.75 -8.94
C ASN A 79 1.89 11.45 -7.68
N ALA A 80 1.77 10.83 -6.50
CA ALA A 80 2.29 11.40 -5.26
C ALA A 80 3.82 11.59 -5.31
N HIS A 81 4.55 10.65 -5.89
CA HIS A 81 6.00 10.80 -6.10
C HIS A 81 6.32 11.95 -7.08
N ILE A 82 5.61 12.03 -8.21
CA ILE A 82 5.81 13.09 -9.21
C ILE A 82 5.55 14.47 -8.59
N LEU A 83 4.39 14.64 -7.94
CA LEU A 83 3.99 15.90 -7.31
C LEU A 83 4.94 16.31 -6.19
N ALA A 84 5.44 15.36 -5.39
CA ALA A 84 6.42 15.65 -4.35
C ALA A 84 7.77 16.06 -4.94
N PHE A 85 8.16 15.48 -6.08
CA PHE A 85 9.40 15.85 -6.75
C PHE A 85 9.33 17.22 -7.44
N GLU A 86 8.20 17.53 -8.09
CA GLU A 86 8.01 18.78 -8.85
C GLU A 86 7.70 19.99 -7.96
N ASN A 87 7.12 19.77 -6.77
CA ASN A 87 6.76 20.84 -5.85
C ASN A 87 7.92 21.15 -4.89
N SER A 88 8.58 22.29 -5.07
CA SER A 88 9.68 22.75 -4.21
C SER A 88 9.31 23.00 -2.75
N LEU A 89 8.02 22.98 -2.39
CA LEU A 89 7.54 23.10 -1.02
C LEU A 89 7.29 21.73 -0.35
N ALA A 90 7.31 20.63 -1.12
CA ALA A 90 7.12 19.30 -0.58
C ALA A 90 8.31 18.94 0.33
N ASN A 91 8.02 18.43 1.52
CA ASN A 91 9.06 18.08 2.49
C ASN A 91 8.58 16.97 3.44
N GLY A 92 9.53 16.26 4.04
CA GLY A 92 9.25 15.30 5.10
C GLY A 92 8.57 14.02 4.59
N ARG A 93 7.47 13.63 5.23
CA ARG A 93 6.83 12.31 5.08
C ARG A 93 5.36 12.46 4.73
N TYR A 94 4.92 11.72 3.71
CA TYR A 94 3.52 11.72 3.29
C TYR A 94 2.93 10.31 3.40
N CYS A 95 1.79 10.19 4.10
CA CYS A 95 0.98 8.99 4.10
C CYS A 95 0.17 8.92 2.80
N VAL A 96 0.40 7.89 1.99
CA VAL A 96 -0.27 7.72 0.69
C VAL A 96 -1.30 6.60 0.83
N VAL A 97 -2.46 6.99 1.37
CA VAL A 97 -3.55 6.09 1.76
C VAL A 97 -4.87 6.67 1.29
N ALA A 98 -5.65 5.90 0.54
CA ALA A 98 -6.96 6.32 0.07
C ALA A 98 -8.08 5.92 1.04
N GLN A 99 -8.10 4.65 1.48
CA GLN A 99 -9.16 4.11 2.34
C GLN A 99 -8.64 3.04 3.30
N VAL A 100 -9.33 2.89 4.43
CA VAL A 100 -9.15 1.75 5.35
C VAL A 100 -10.42 0.92 5.35
N LEU A 101 -10.34 -0.33 4.89
CA LEU A 101 -11.48 -1.22 4.73
C LEU A 101 -11.23 -2.56 5.43
N ILE A 102 -12.27 -3.19 5.95
CA ILE A 102 -12.24 -4.60 6.38
C ILE A 102 -12.57 -5.54 5.20
N CYS A 103 -12.19 -6.81 5.30
CA CYS A 103 -12.46 -7.83 4.26
C CYS A 103 -13.91 -7.80 3.75
N SER A 104 -14.89 -7.74 4.66
CA SER A 104 -16.31 -7.78 4.31
C SER A 104 -16.75 -6.57 3.48
N GLN A 105 -16.19 -5.39 3.74
CA GLN A 105 -16.46 -4.19 2.93
C GLN A 105 -15.89 -4.34 1.53
N VAL A 106 -14.68 -4.90 1.39
CA VAL A 106 -14.08 -5.17 0.08
C VAL A 106 -14.92 -6.18 -0.71
N LEU A 107 -15.34 -7.28 -0.07
CA LEU A 107 -16.19 -8.28 -0.71
C LEU A 107 -17.57 -7.71 -1.09
N GLN A 108 -18.14 -6.82 -0.26
CA GLN A 108 -19.38 -6.13 -0.59
C GLN A 108 -19.23 -5.24 -1.83
N ILE A 109 -18.15 -4.46 -1.93
CA ILE A 109 -17.84 -3.64 -3.11
C ILE A 109 -17.71 -4.54 -4.35
N LEU A 110 -16.98 -5.65 -4.24
CA LEU A 110 -16.81 -6.60 -5.35
C LEU A 110 -18.12 -7.22 -5.82
N ARG A 111 -19.01 -7.61 -4.89
CA ARG A 111 -20.36 -8.13 -5.22
C ARG A 111 -21.23 -7.08 -5.91
N GLN A 112 -21.10 -5.81 -5.56
CA GLN A 112 -21.81 -4.72 -6.25
C GLN A 112 -21.28 -4.47 -7.67
N LEU A 113 -19.96 -4.52 -7.86
CA LEU A 113 -19.31 -4.30 -9.15
C LEU A 113 -19.45 -5.50 -10.10
N TYR A 114 -19.47 -6.72 -9.56
CA TYR A 114 -19.52 -7.97 -10.32
C TYR A 114 -20.61 -8.90 -9.77
N PRO A 115 -21.90 -8.59 -10.00
CA PRO A 115 -23.03 -9.27 -9.36
C PRO A 115 -23.19 -10.74 -9.76
N THR A 116 -22.62 -11.15 -10.89
CA THR A 116 -22.66 -12.53 -11.38
C THR A 116 -21.43 -13.36 -10.97
N ALA A 117 -20.43 -12.74 -10.33
CA ALA A 117 -19.22 -13.43 -9.90
C ALA A 117 -19.42 -14.07 -8.52
N ASN A 118 -18.95 -15.31 -8.37
CA ASN A 118 -18.99 -16.02 -7.10
C ASN A 118 -17.80 -15.60 -6.23
N PHE A 119 -18.04 -14.66 -5.31
CA PHE A 119 -17.09 -14.36 -4.25
C PHE A 119 -17.38 -15.21 -3.01
N PRO A 120 -16.33 -15.65 -2.29
CA PRO A 120 -16.47 -16.37 -1.03
C PRO A 120 -17.29 -15.55 -0.01
N ILE A 121 -18.00 -16.28 0.86
CA ILE A 121 -18.92 -15.72 1.87
C ILE A 121 -18.13 -15.02 2.97
#